data_AF-A0A9Q9IIL4-F1
#
_entry.id   AF-A0A9Q9IIL4-F1
#
_cell.length_a   1.000
_cell.length_b   1.000
_cell.length_c   1.000
_cell.angle_alpha   90.00
_cell.angle_beta   90.00
_cell.angle_gamma   90.00
#
_symmetry.space_group_name_H-M   'P 1'
#
loop_
_entity.id
_entity.type
_entity.pdbx_description
1 polymer ?
#
loop_
_entity_poly.entity_id
_entity_poly.type
_entity_poly.pdbx_seq_one_letter_code
_entity_poly.pdbx_strand_id
1 'polypeptide(L)'
;MEVSGGGLYAAAGEGQILGAVEPSSSPAARVAVLAIGGSAAAQDVAAHLRAGRVAKAADGHVLVLYDDPADAVRDAAGYLRPRAMTLVRFGLHVGEPPREAGDRLTGPAVSAATRLADLAAPGRVRVCATAAGLLDGTVALEAAGDGSYQTTKGFGTG
;
A
#
# COMPACT_ATOMS: atom_id res chain seq x y z
N MET A 1 -28.43 32.08 -20.03
CA MET A 1 -29.31 31.32 -19.11
C MET A 1 -28.39 30.48 -18.23
N GLU A 2 -27.94 31.09 -17.14
CA GLU A 2 -27.24 30.43 -16.04
C GLU A 2 -28.28 29.87 -15.07
N VAL A 3 -28.16 28.59 -14.70
CA VAL A 3 -28.60 27.97 -13.42
C VAL A 3 -27.83 26.63 -13.38
N SER A 4 -26.75 26.43 -12.63
CA SER A 4 -26.56 26.37 -11.17
C SER A 4 -27.39 25.28 -10.45
N GLY A 5 -26.73 24.19 -10.07
CA GLY A 5 -27.20 23.17 -9.12
C GLY A 5 -26.02 22.23 -8.85
N GLY A 6 -25.41 22.18 -7.67
CA GLY A 6 -25.98 22.19 -6.31
C GLY A 6 -26.15 20.72 -5.89
N GLY A 7 -25.48 20.18 -4.89
CA GLY A 7 -24.49 20.72 -3.95
C GLY A 7 -23.86 19.57 -3.16
N LEU A 8 -22.91 19.90 -2.28
CA LEU A 8 -22.58 19.04 -1.15
C LEU A 8 -22.76 19.88 0.12
N TYR A 9 -23.68 19.43 0.97
CA TYR A 9 -23.93 20.02 2.28
C TYR A 9 -22.81 19.61 3.22
N ALA A 10 -22.09 20.58 3.78
CA ALA A 10 -21.36 20.42 5.02
C ALA A 10 -22.00 21.36 6.05
N ALA A 11 -22.76 20.79 6.99
CA ALA A 11 -23.11 21.46 8.22
C ALA A 11 -22.10 21.02 9.28
N ALA A 12 -21.22 21.92 9.69
CA ALA A 12 -20.47 21.82 10.93
C ALA A 12 -20.47 23.20 11.59
N GLY A 13 -21.02 23.23 12.79
CA GLY A 13 -21.23 24.43 13.58
C GLY A 13 -19.95 25.11 14.03
N GLU A 14 -20.17 26.38 14.36
CA GLU A 14 -19.35 27.37 15.05
C GLU A 14 -18.01 26.92 15.65
N GLY A 15 -16.95 27.64 15.26
CA GLY A 15 -15.94 28.07 16.22
C GLY A 15 -14.63 27.29 16.28
N GLN A 16 -13.94 27.10 15.15
CA GLN A 16 -12.47 27.13 15.17
C GLN A 16 -11.91 27.47 13.79
N ILE A 17 -11.16 28.56 13.72
CA ILE A 17 -10.31 28.90 12.57
C ILE A 17 -9.17 27.88 12.57
N LEU A 18 -9.36 26.74 11.91
CA LEU A 18 -8.24 25.92 11.46
C LEU A 18 -7.67 26.67 10.26
N GLY A 19 -6.45 27.19 10.43
CA GLY A 19 -5.71 27.85 9.37
C GLY A 19 -5.83 27.03 8.09
N ALA A 20 -6.17 27.71 7.00
CA ALA A 20 -6.17 27.12 5.68
C ALA A 20 -4.86 26.35 5.51
N VAL A 21 -4.95 25.02 5.48
CA VAL A 21 -3.95 24.24 4.79
C VAL A 21 -4.24 24.56 3.33
N GLU A 22 -3.54 25.58 2.82
CA GLU A 22 -3.37 25.72 1.39
C GLU A 22 -2.95 24.33 0.89
N PRO A 23 -3.60 23.74 -0.13
CA PRO A 23 -3.06 22.56 -0.78
C PRO A 23 -1.79 22.99 -1.53
N SER A 24 -0.72 23.27 -0.79
CA SER A 24 0.62 23.28 -1.33
C SER A 24 1.03 21.84 -1.53
N SER A 25 0.61 21.29 -2.66
CA SER A 25 1.36 20.21 -3.27
C SER A 25 1.16 20.30 -4.78
N SER A 26 2.22 20.66 -5.49
CA SER A 26 2.57 19.98 -6.74
C SER A 26 2.12 18.52 -6.66
N PRO A 27 1.47 17.91 -7.69
CA PRO A 27 0.83 16.58 -7.57
C PRO A 27 1.72 15.66 -6.73
N ALA A 28 1.34 15.47 -5.47
CA ALA A 28 2.28 15.03 -4.44
C ALA A 28 2.91 13.72 -4.91
N ALA A 29 4.24 13.66 -4.99
CA ALA A 29 4.95 12.46 -5.36
C ALA A 29 4.43 11.31 -4.49
N ARG A 30 3.70 10.36 -5.07
CA ARG A 30 3.19 9.20 -4.36
C ARG A 30 4.23 8.11 -4.40
N VAL A 31 4.26 7.27 -3.37
CA VAL A 31 5.12 6.09 -3.32
C VAL A 31 4.26 4.86 -3.01
N ALA A 32 4.63 3.73 -3.60
CA ALA A 32 4.10 2.43 -3.25
C ALA A 32 4.96 1.83 -2.13
N VAL A 33 4.35 1.59 -0.97
CA VAL A 33 4.99 0.94 0.18
C VAL A 33 4.48 -0.49 0.28
N LEU A 34 5.38 -1.45 0.11
CA LEU A 34 5.11 -2.88 0.29
C LEU A 34 5.67 -3.34 1.63
N ALA A 35 4.80 -3.70 2.57
CA ALA A 35 5.19 -4.33 3.82
C ALA A 35 5.17 -5.86 3.70
N ILE A 36 6.14 -6.51 4.34
CA ILE A 36 6.27 -7.97 4.37
C ILE A 36 5.82 -8.48 5.74
N GLY A 37 4.76 -9.28 5.74
CA GLY A 37 4.24 -10.00 6.90
C GLY A 37 4.82 -11.41 7.00
N GLY A 38 5.13 -11.85 8.23
CA GLY A 38 5.84 -13.09 8.51
C GLY A 38 7.33 -12.83 8.82
N SER A 39 7.62 -12.52 10.09
CA SER A 39 8.91 -11.96 10.52
C SER A 39 10.13 -12.83 10.23
N ALA A 40 10.02 -14.16 10.32
CA ALA A 40 11.16 -15.07 10.18
C ALA A 40 11.78 -15.09 8.78
N ALA A 41 11.02 -14.74 7.73
CA ALA A 41 11.48 -14.78 6.34
C ALA A 41 11.58 -13.39 5.70
N ALA A 42 11.21 -12.31 6.41
CA ALA A 42 11.00 -11.01 5.79
C ALA A 42 12.27 -10.42 5.13
N GLN A 43 13.45 -10.66 5.70
CA GLN A 43 14.72 -10.23 5.10
C GLN A 43 15.09 -11.05 3.85
N ASP A 44 14.88 -12.36 3.88
CA ASP A 44 15.05 -13.23 2.71
C ASP A 44 14.12 -12.81 1.59
N VAL A 45 12.84 -12.60 1.89
CA VAL A 45 11.84 -12.11 0.94
C VAL A 45 12.32 -10.81 0.30
N ALA A 46 12.71 -9.82 1.10
CA ALA A 46 13.15 -8.53 0.59
C ALA A 46 14.37 -8.63 -0.34
N ALA A 47 15.31 -9.55 -0.07
CA ALA A 47 16.47 -9.78 -0.91
C ALA A 47 16.12 -10.37 -2.31
N HIS A 48 14.93 -10.95 -2.46
CA HIS A 48 14.43 -11.48 -3.74
C HIS A 48 13.63 -10.46 -4.55
N LEU A 49 13.22 -9.33 -3.95
CA LEU A 49 12.50 -8.26 -4.63
C LEU A 49 13.54 -7.32 -5.26
N ARG A 50 13.37 -6.98 -6.54
CA ARG A 50 14.42 -6.37 -7.37
C ARG A 50 14.11 -4.95 -7.81
N ALA A 51 12.84 -4.58 -7.90
CA ALA A 51 12.43 -3.30 -8.47
C ALA A 51 12.34 -2.16 -7.42
N GLY A 52 12.46 -2.46 -6.13
CA GLY A 52 12.26 -1.47 -5.07
C GLY A 52 13.43 -1.30 -4.09
N ARG A 53 13.36 -0.24 -3.28
CA ARG A 53 14.32 0.06 -2.20
C ARG A 53 13.90 -0.61 -0.90
N VAL A 54 14.71 -1.53 -0.40
CA VAL A 54 14.49 -2.18 0.91
C VAL A 54 14.69 -1.17 2.04
N ALA A 55 13.78 -1.18 3.01
CA ALA A 55 13.81 -0.33 4.20
C ALA A 55 13.17 -1.07 5.40
N LYS A 56 13.14 -0.41 6.56
CA LYS A 56 12.55 -0.97 7.76
C LYS A 56 11.64 0.04 8.45
N ALA A 57 10.49 -0.41 8.90
CA ALA A 57 9.56 0.37 9.70
C ALA A 57 10.06 0.52 11.15
N ALA A 58 9.55 1.52 11.86
CA ALA A 58 9.83 1.71 13.28
C ALA A 58 9.32 0.53 14.15
N ASP A 59 8.22 -0.11 13.74
CA ASP A 59 7.65 -1.31 14.39
C ASP A 59 8.42 -2.60 14.10
N GLY A 60 9.45 -2.54 13.25
CA GLY A 60 10.30 -3.67 12.90
C GLY A 60 9.93 -4.39 11.60
N HIS A 61 8.80 -4.07 10.95
CA HIS A 61 8.45 -4.64 9.66
C HIS A 61 9.50 -4.31 8.59
N VAL A 62 9.79 -5.28 7.72
CA VAL A 62 10.58 -5.04 6.51
C VAL A 62 9.65 -4.46 5.45
N LEU A 63 10.12 -3.39 4.82
CA LEU A 63 9.41 -2.65 3.79
C LEU A 63 10.22 -2.69 2.49
N VAL A 64 9.53 -2.56 1.37
CA VAL A 64 10.14 -2.21 0.09
C VAL A 64 9.36 -1.06 -0.53
N LEU A 65 10.06 -0.01 -0.93
CA LEU A 65 9.49 1.17 -1.58
C LEU A 65 9.61 1.04 -3.09
N TYR A 66 8.53 1.36 -3.81
CA TYR A 66 8.45 1.36 -5.25
C TYR A 66 7.88 2.68 -5.75
N ASP A 67 8.32 3.11 -6.93
CA ASP A 67 7.72 4.25 -7.62
C ASP A 67 6.38 3.87 -8.26
N ASP A 68 6.24 2.59 -8.66
CA ASP A 68 5.04 2.05 -9.31
C ASP A 68 4.45 0.84 -8.54
N PRO A 69 3.14 0.81 -8.25
CA PRO A 69 2.51 -0.30 -7.53
C PRO A 69 2.43 -1.60 -8.34
N ALA A 70 2.41 -1.56 -9.68
CA ALA A 70 2.41 -2.76 -10.51
C ALA A 70 3.76 -3.50 -10.41
N ASP A 71 4.87 -2.77 -10.29
CA ASP A 71 6.18 -3.37 -10.04
C ASP A 71 6.22 -4.08 -8.67
N ALA A 72 5.65 -3.47 -7.64
CA ALA A 72 5.54 -4.08 -6.31
C ALA A 72 4.74 -5.40 -6.35
N VAL A 73 3.61 -5.42 -7.06
CA VAL A 73 2.79 -6.63 -7.24
C VAL A 73 3.50 -7.67 -8.09
N ARG A 74 4.21 -7.26 -9.15
CA ARG A 74 4.95 -8.18 -10.03
C ARG A 74 6.07 -8.89 -9.28
N ASP A 75 6.84 -8.16 -8.47
CA ASP A 75 7.90 -8.72 -7.64
C ASP A 75 7.33 -9.67 -6.58
N ALA A 76 6.24 -9.28 -5.90
CA ALA A 76 5.55 -10.16 -4.96
C ALA A 76 5.04 -11.44 -5.64
N ALA A 77 4.43 -11.34 -6.83
CA ALA A 77 4.00 -12.50 -7.61
C ALA A 77 5.18 -13.40 -8.00
N GLY A 78 6.30 -12.80 -8.43
CA GLY A 78 7.53 -13.51 -8.75
C GLY A 78 8.12 -14.26 -7.56
N TYR A 79 8.05 -13.69 -6.36
CA TYR A 79 8.47 -14.36 -5.12
C TYR A 79 7.57 -15.53 -4.75
N LEU A 80 6.25 -15.36 -4.87
CA LEU A 80 5.24 -16.35 -4.48
C LEU A 80 5.17 -17.53 -5.46
N ARG A 81 5.47 -17.31 -6.75
CA ARG A 81 5.43 -18.32 -7.83
C ARG A 81 6.12 -19.65 -7.52
N PRO A 82 7.42 -19.66 -7.22
CA PRO A 82 8.13 -20.89 -6.91
C PRO A 82 7.83 -21.42 -5.50
N ARG A 83 7.01 -20.71 -4.69
CA ARG A 83 6.86 -20.92 -3.25
C ARG A 83 5.39 -21.02 -2.82
N ALA A 84 4.59 -21.82 -3.54
CA ALA A 84 3.14 -21.94 -3.37
C ALA A 84 2.63 -22.28 -1.94
N MET A 85 3.50 -22.72 -1.02
CA MET A 85 3.19 -22.99 0.39
C MET A 85 3.74 -21.96 1.39
N THR A 86 4.18 -20.79 0.91
CA THR A 86 4.77 -19.77 1.79
C THR A 86 3.73 -19.09 2.67
N LEU A 87 4.07 -18.91 3.95
CA LEU A 87 3.28 -18.15 4.92
C LEU A 87 3.50 -16.64 4.83
N VAL A 88 4.31 -16.21 3.85
CA VAL A 88 4.59 -14.80 3.59
C VAL A 88 3.32 -14.09 3.15
N ARG A 89 3.15 -12.91 3.70
CA ARG A 89 2.00 -12.02 3.49
C ARG A 89 2.52 -10.69 3.01
N PHE A 90 1.81 -10.03 2.11
CA PHE A 90 2.21 -8.71 1.64
C PHE A 90 1.08 -7.69 1.82
N GLY A 91 1.44 -6.49 2.22
CA GLY A 91 0.55 -5.33 2.29
C GLY A 91 1.07 -4.21 1.42
N LEU A 92 0.28 -3.75 0.45
CA LEU A 92 0.66 -2.67 -0.47
C LEU A 92 -0.23 -1.44 -0.25
N HIS A 93 0.40 -0.32 0.07
CA HIS A 93 -0.27 0.97 0.16
C HIS A 93 0.39 1.99 -0.77
N VAL A 94 -0.43 2.76 -1.49
CA VAL A 94 0.02 3.91 -2.28
C VAL A 94 -0.42 5.17 -1.57
N GLY A 95 0.52 6.04 -1.20
CA GLY A 95 0.24 7.24 -0.44
C GLY A 95 1.41 8.21 -0.41
N GLU A 96 1.40 9.08 0.60
CA GLU A 96 2.48 10.05 0.82
C GLU A 96 3.82 9.36 1.12
N PRO A 97 4.95 9.94 0.68
CA PRO A 97 6.27 9.41 0.97
C PRO A 97 6.50 9.32 2.48
N PRO A 98 7.03 8.19 2.97
CA PRO A 98 7.37 8.05 4.36
C PRO A 98 8.51 8.98 4.75
N ARG A 99 8.53 9.37 6.03
CA ARG A 99 9.61 10.16 6.61
C ARG A 99 10.69 9.24 7.16
N GLU A 100 11.94 9.65 6.95
CA GLU A 100 13.10 8.98 7.52
C GLU A 100 13.29 9.42 8.97
N ALA A 101 13.49 8.44 9.86
CA ALA A 101 13.75 8.59 11.28
C ALA A 101 14.95 7.69 11.62
N GLY A 102 16.15 8.21 11.40
CA GLY A 102 17.39 7.41 11.49
C GLY A 102 17.44 6.35 10.38
N ASP A 103 17.62 5.09 10.75
CA ASP A 103 17.60 3.95 9.82
C ASP A 103 16.19 3.44 9.50
N ARG A 104 15.13 4.12 9.99
CA ARG A 104 13.74 3.67 9.91
C ARG A 104 12.84 4.61 9.15
N LEU A 105 11.77 4.04 8.61
CA LEU A 105 10.69 4.76 7.96
C LEU A 105 9.48 4.84 8.89
N THR A 106 8.83 5.99 8.85
CA THR A 106 7.60 6.28 9.59
C THR A 106 6.61 7.03 8.70
N GLY A 107 5.33 6.92 9.02
CA GLY A 107 4.27 7.72 8.41
C GLY A 107 3.03 6.93 8.05
N PRO A 108 1.98 7.61 7.54
CA PRO A 108 0.69 6.99 7.25
C PRO A 108 0.80 5.83 6.26
N ALA A 109 1.62 5.99 5.21
CA ALA A 109 1.82 4.95 4.21
C ALA A 109 2.48 3.68 4.78
N VAL A 110 3.42 3.83 5.73
CA VAL A 110 4.06 2.70 6.42
C VAL A 110 3.04 1.98 7.29
N SER A 111 2.34 2.70 8.16
CA SER A 111 1.35 2.11 9.07
C SER A 111 0.23 1.40 8.31
N ALA A 112 -0.22 1.99 7.20
CA ALA A 112 -1.24 1.39 6.34
C ALA A 112 -0.72 0.12 5.62
N ALA A 113 0.49 0.15 5.07
CA ALA A 113 1.09 -1.02 4.43
C ALA A 113 1.29 -2.17 5.44
N THR A 114 1.85 -1.88 6.62
CA THR A 114 2.00 -2.88 7.69
C THR A 114 0.66 -3.50 8.07
N ARG A 115 -0.36 -2.67 8.33
CA ARG A 115 -1.70 -3.16 8.65
C ARG A 115 -2.28 -4.05 7.55
N LEU A 116 -2.09 -3.70 6.29
CA LEU A 116 -2.54 -4.53 5.16
C LEU A 116 -1.80 -5.87 5.11
N ALA A 117 -0.50 -5.89 5.43
CA ALA A 117 0.28 -7.13 5.47
C ALA A 117 -0.19 -8.07 6.59
N ASP A 118 -0.55 -7.52 7.74
CA ASP A 118 -1.07 -8.29 8.87
C ASP A 118 -2.44 -8.91 8.56
N LEU A 119 -3.28 -8.18 7.82
CA LEU A 119 -4.61 -8.62 7.37
C LEU A 119 -4.59 -9.49 6.12
N ALA A 120 -3.46 -9.60 5.42
CA ALA A 120 -3.37 -10.40 4.21
C ALA A 120 -3.42 -11.91 4.55
N ALA A 121 -4.10 -12.69 3.70
CA ALA A 121 -4.02 -14.13 3.79
C ALA A 121 -2.61 -14.62 3.37
N PRO A 122 -2.12 -15.76 3.91
CA PRO A 122 -0.86 -16.36 3.48
C PRO A 122 -0.78 -16.54 1.96
N GLY A 123 0.38 -16.20 1.38
CA GLY A 123 0.63 -16.31 -0.05
C GLY A 123 -0.14 -15.29 -0.90
N ARG A 124 -0.64 -14.21 -0.29
CA ARG A 124 -1.39 -13.16 -1.00
C ARG A 124 -0.85 -11.77 -0.73
N VAL A 125 -1.23 -10.86 -1.62
CA VAL A 125 -1.00 -9.42 -1.47
C VAL A 125 -2.34 -8.76 -1.17
N ARG A 126 -2.41 -7.99 -0.09
CA ARG A 126 -3.55 -7.13 0.24
C ARG A 126 -3.19 -5.69 -0.08
N VAL A 127 -4.07 -4.97 -0.75
CA VAL A 127 -3.80 -3.64 -1.33
C VAL A 127 -4.87 -2.64 -0.90
N CYS A 128 -4.50 -1.37 -0.76
CA CYS A 128 -5.49 -0.30 -0.52
C CYS A 128 -6.35 -0.02 -1.77
N ALA A 129 -7.49 0.66 -1.60
CA ALA A 129 -8.37 1.02 -2.72
C ALA A 129 -7.67 1.84 -3.82
N THR A 130 -6.79 2.77 -3.43
CA THR A 130 -6.01 3.56 -4.39
C THR A 130 -5.10 2.68 -5.23
N ALA A 131 -4.38 1.74 -4.62
CA ALA A 131 -3.54 0.79 -5.35
C ALA A 131 -4.39 -0.11 -6.26
N ALA A 132 -5.56 -0.58 -5.81
CA ALA A 132 -6.46 -1.39 -6.62
C ALA A 132 -6.90 -0.67 -7.90
N GLY A 133 -7.25 0.63 -7.81
CA GLY A 133 -7.60 1.43 -8.98
C GLY A 133 -6.44 1.64 -9.96
N LEU A 134 -5.21 1.74 -9.45
CA LEU A 134 -4.00 1.83 -10.30
C LEU A 134 -3.60 0.49 -10.93
N LEU A 135 -4.01 -0.62 -10.31
CA LEU A 135 -3.70 -1.99 -10.73
C LEU A 135 -4.78 -2.60 -11.64
N ASP A 136 -5.83 -1.85 -11.96
CA ASP A 136 -6.94 -2.34 -12.76
C ASP A 136 -6.45 -2.89 -14.11
N GLY A 137 -6.94 -4.06 -14.49
CA GLY A 137 -6.49 -4.81 -15.67
C GLY A 137 -5.08 -5.43 -15.59
N THR A 138 -4.28 -5.16 -14.56
CA THR A 138 -2.92 -5.72 -14.40
C THR A 138 -2.90 -6.99 -13.55
N VAL A 139 -3.76 -7.05 -12.53
CA VAL A 139 -3.88 -8.18 -11.61
C VAL A 139 -5.33 -8.41 -11.21
N ALA A 140 -5.72 -9.68 -11.06
CA ALA A 140 -7.04 -10.02 -10.55
C ALA A 140 -7.12 -9.77 -9.03
N LEU A 141 -8.04 -8.89 -8.64
CA LEU A 141 -8.29 -8.50 -7.25
C LEU A 141 -9.73 -8.83 -6.84
N GLU A 142 -9.91 -9.18 -5.57
CA GLU A 142 -11.22 -9.34 -4.94
C GLU A 142 -11.35 -8.42 -3.73
N ALA A 143 -12.55 -7.89 -3.48
CA ALA A 143 -12.80 -7.03 -2.32
C ALA A 143 -12.71 -7.84 -1.02
N ALA A 144 -12.00 -7.30 -0.03
CA ALA A 144 -11.75 -7.97 1.25
C ALA A 144 -12.70 -7.53 2.38
N GLY A 145 -13.69 -6.68 2.08
CA GLY A 145 -14.80 -6.30 2.97
C GLY A 145 -14.57 -5.08 3.87
N ASP A 146 -13.34 -4.54 3.91
CA ASP A 146 -12.93 -3.39 4.75
C ASP A 146 -12.45 -2.18 3.92
N GLY A 147 -12.86 -2.11 2.65
CA GLY A 147 -12.39 -1.11 1.69
C GLY A 147 -10.98 -1.39 1.13
N SER A 148 -10.37 -2.52 1.49
CA SER A 148 -9.17 -3.04 0.84
C SER A 148 -9.49 -4.19 -0.12
N TYR A 149 -8.51 -4.55 -0.94
CA TYR A 149 -8.60 -5.61 -1.93
C TYR A 149 -7.49 -6.63 -1.69
N GLN A 150 -7.70 -7.87 -2.12
CA GLN A 150 -6.69 -8.91 -2.06
C GLN A 150 -6.56 -9.59 -3.42
N THR A 151 -5.36 -10.09 -3.72
CA THR A 151 -5.14 -10.88 -4.93
C THR A 151 -5.97 -12.17 -4.87
N THR A 152 -6.49 -12.64 -6.01
CA THR A 152 -7.27 -13.88 -6.07
C THR A 152 -6.45 -15.12 -5.70
N LYS A 153 -7.14 -16.22 -5.41
CA LYS A 153 -6.48 -17.53 -5.19
C LYS A 153 -5.74 -17.94 -6.46
N GLY A 154 -4.48 -18.39 -6.34
CA GLY A 154 -3.62 -18.67 -7.49
C GLY A 154 -2.80 -17.45 -7.96
N PHE A 155 -2.81 -16.35 -7.20
CA PHE A 155 -1.83 -15.29 -7.41
C PHE A 155 -0.41 -15.86 -7.34
N GLY A 156 0.32 -15.76 -8.45
CA GLY A 156 1.62 -16.39 -8.61
C GLY A 156 1.58 -17.86 -9.06
N THR A 157 0.54 -18.41 -9.66
CA THR A 157 0.60 -19.78 -10.24
C THR A 157 0.66 -19.81 -11.77
N GLY A 158 0.94 -18.66 -12.40
CA GLY A 158 1.07 -18.50 -13.84
C GLY A 158 2.50 -18.35 -14.30
#